data_AF-A0A970PBJ5-F1
#
_entry.id   AF-A0A970PBJ5-F1
#
_cell.length_a   1.000
_cell.length_b   1.000
_cell.length_c   1.000
_cell.angle_alpha   90.00
_cell.angle_beta   90.00
_cell.angle_gamma   90.00
#
_symmetry.space_group_name_H-M   'P 1'
#
loop_
_entity.id
_entity.type
_entity.pdbx_description
1 polymer ?
#
loop_
_entity_poly.entity_id
_entity_poly.type
_entity_poly.pdbx_seq_one_letter_code
_entity_poly.pdbx_strand_id
1 'polypeptide(L)'
;MAHQEESQQRKISRMRMQEAQKLYEGRHPEQGVEAMKNVLEIDPGFIECHQWLADHYERIGQTRHAVTQYEEMLRLDPENPATWEGLRRVDPITAEKLERLRNAPPDPFVGGANVDVSDLDDFEEAEGEEELTAPAVGPAATPVTAPADDVFLDDDDDEDEAGVGYEAMPWAHEQDAEYRDQLEQNRGFCDVLDGFSLFWEDPQGWSHLIAETRAPMDAGWPRLDELAPAASADLHAKPPTIMVEPDHTRTPVALPMHNPTVVIGETLQHALNDQETLFALGVAIHQLLADTSRIIWAAQQVAERELDCELRQRVIRHASDFTMGWDQSMPREEVTRLKKLCHAWELRSVLSADRAGLIACGHGESACRAIAAMVSDKGEGSIISVQKYLDRFKDVPPAELAAIPVSHDPWTDQQYAAYRIMMLRWWAKTDEYKKIAHA
;
A
#
# COMPACT_ATOMS: atom_id res chain seq x y z
N MET A 1 -6.04 24.44 -38.52
CA MET A 1 -7.09 24.61 -37.48
C MET A 1 -6.43 25.30 -36.30
N ALA A 2 -7.07 26.37 -35.82
CA ALA A 2 -6.75 27.22 -34.65
C ALA A 2 -5.28 27.29 -34.20
N HIS A 3 -4.53 28.31 -34.65
CA HIS A 3 -3.48 28.87 -33.81
C HIS A 3 -4.15 29.43 -32.55
N GLN A 4 -3.98 28.76 -31.42
CA GLN A 4 -4.22 29.38 -30.12
C GLN A 4 -3.33 30.62 -30.06
N GLU A 5 -3.94 31.79 -29.90
CA GLU A 5 -3.18 33.00 -29.61
C GLU A 5 -2.36 32.75 -28.34
N GLU A 6 -1.05 32.79 -28.50
CA GLU A 6 -0.12 32.55 -27.41
C GLU A 6 -0.35 33.57 -26.29
N SER A 7 -0.66 33.04 -25.09
CA SER A 7 -0.90 33.83 -23.88
C SER A 7 0.25 34.81 -23.63
N GLN A 8 -0.06 35.99 -23.11
CA GLN A 8 0.94 36.97 -22.68
C GLN A 8 1.91 36.36 -21.66
N GLN A 9 1.42 35.47 -20.79
CA GLN A 9 2.25 34.73 -19.83
C GLN A 9 3.28 33.85 -20.56
N ARG A 10 2.85 33.04 -21.54
CA ARG A 10 3.72 32.17 -22.35
C ARG A 10 4.82 32.96 -23.08
N LYS A 11 4.50 34.15 -23.59
CA LYS A 11 5.49 35.06 -24.21
C LYS A 11 6.52 35.57 -23.21
N ILE A 12 6.08 35.97 -22.02
CA ILE A 12 6.96 36.41 -20.93
C ILE A 12 7.85 35.25 -20.48
N SER A 13 7.27 34.06 -20.26
CA SER A 13 7.98 32.84 -19.88
C SER A 13 9.06 32.48 -20.88
N ARG A 14 8.79 32.57 -22.20
CA ARG A 14 9.81 32.34 -23.23
C ARG A 14 10.96 33.34 -23.18
N MET A 15 10.67 34.63 -22.96
CA MET A 15 11.73 35.63 -22.82
C MET A 15 12.59 35.37 -21.58
N ARG A 16 11.95 35.07 -20.44
CA ARG A 16 12.62 34.74 -19.18
C ARG A 16 13.45 33.46 -19.27
N MET A 17 12.96 32.44 -19.99
CA MET A 17 13.70 31.21 -20.27
C MET A 17 15.00 31.50 -21.05
N GLN A 18 14.96 32.36 -22.07
CA GLN A 18 16.17 32.74 -22.82
C GLN A 18 17.20 33.47 -21.94
N GLU A 19 16.73 34.30 -21.01
CA GLU A 19 17.60 34.96 -20.04
C GLU A 19 18.21 33.94 -19.07
N ALA A 20 17.40 33.01 -18.56
CA ALA A 20 17.84 31.92 -17.69
C ALA A 20 18.91 31.05 -18.37
N GLN A 21 18.71 30.69 -19.64
CA GLN A 21 19.69 29.94 -20.43
C GLN A 21 21.02 30.70 -20.58
N LYS A 22 20.98 32.01 -20.82
CA LYS A 22 22.20 32.83 -20.90
C LYS A 22 22.93 32.93 -19.56
N LEU A 23 22.19 33.05 -18.45
CA LEU A 23 22.81 32.97 -17.12
C LEU A 23 23.46 31.62 -16.90
N TYR A 24 22.79 30.55 -17.33
CA TYR A 24 23.25 29.17 -17.21
C TYR A 24 24.54 28.90 -17.99
N GLU A 25 24.60 29.33 -19.26
CA GLU A 25 25.79 29.25 -20.12
C GLU A 25 26.92 30.19 -19.67
N GLY A 26 26.59 31.19 -18.86
CA GLY A 26 27.54 32.11 -18.25
C GLY A 26 28.34 31.47 -17.11
N ARG A 27 28.90 32.31 -16.23
CA ARG A 27 29.66 31.85 -15.05
C ARG A 27 28.79 31.57 -13.82
N HIS A 28 27.46 31.48 -13.99
CA HIS A 28 26.49 31.38 -12.89
C HIS A 28 25.42 30.30 -13.15
N PRO A 29 25.80 29.02 -13.31
CA PRO A 29 24.86 27.93 -13.62
C PRO A 29 23.76 27.77 -12.57
N GLU A 30 24.07 27.92 -11.28
CA GLU A 30 23.07 27.84 -10.20
C GLU A 30 21.98 28.91 -10.32
N GLN A 31 22.37 30.15 -10.64
CA GLN A 31 21.42 31.25 -10.85
C GLN A 31 20.57 31.05 -12.11
N GLY A 32 21.14 30.40 -13.14
CA GLY A 32 20.41 30.05 -14.35
C GLY A 32 19.31 29.01 -14.10
N VAL A 33 19.58 28.00 -13.27
CA VAL A 33 18.58 26.99 -12.88
C VAL A 33 17.48 27.61 -12.03
N GLU A 34 17.84 28.46 -11.07
CA GLU A 34 16.85 29.17 -10.25
C GLU A 34 15.99 30.12 -11.10
N ALA A 35 16.61 30.84 -12.04
CA ALA A 35 15.88 31.65 -13.00
C ALA A 35 14.94 30.81 -13.87
N MET A 36 15.29 29.56 -14.18
CA MET A 36 14.44 28.64 -14.91
C MET A 36 13.22 28.19 -14.08
N LYS A 37 13.41 27.90 -12.79
CA LYS A 37 12.28 27.60 -11.88
C LYS A 37 11.29 28.76 -11.79
N ASN A 38 11.79 30.00 -11.74
CA ASN A 38 10.95 31.21 -11.77
C ASN A 38 10.12 31.35 -13.06
N VAL A 39 10.53 30.72 -14.17
CA VAL A 39 9.70 30.68 -15.39
C VAL A 39 8.43 29.86 -15.15
N LEU A 40 8.52 28.76 -14.40
CA LEU A 40 7.37 27.92 -14.05
C LEU A 40 6.41 28.62 -13.08
N GLU A 41 6.88 29.57 -12.26
CA GLU A 41 5.99 30.41 -11.45
C GLU A 41 5.10 31.33 -12.31
N ILE A 42 5.57 31.72 -13.50
CA ILE A 42 4.85 32.58 -14.44
C ILE A 42 3.87 31.77 -15.29
N ASP A 43 4.32 30.60 -15.77
CA ASP A 43 3.52 29.68 -16.56
C ASP A 43 3.84 28.23 -16.16
N PRO A 44 3.08 27.66 -15.22
CA PRO A 44 3.25 26.28 -14.77
C PRO A 44 3.02 25.24 -15.87
N GLY A 45 2.40 25.63 -17.00
CA GLY A 45 2.14 24.74 -18.13
C GLY A 45 3.16 24.86 -19.26
N PHE A 46 4.34 25.46 -19.01
CA PHE A 46 5.35 25.70 -20.03
C PHE A 46 6.28 24.48 -20.19
N ILE A 47 5.86 23.54 -21.04
CA ILE A 47 6.52 22.23 -21.26
C ILE A 47 8.02 22.39 -21.57
N GLU A 48 8.41 23.37 -22.38
CA GLU A 48 9.81 23.58 -22.74
C GLU A 48 10.71 23.90 -21.53
N CYS A 49 10.15 24.52 -20.49
CA CYS A 49 10.84 24.81 -19.25
C CYS A 49 11.03 23.54 -18.40
N HIS A 50 9.97 22.73 -18.26
CA HIS A 50 10.06 21.43 -17.61
C HIS A 50 11.08 20.52 -18.31
N GLN A 51 11.07 20.49 -19.64
CA GLN A 51 12.03 19.69 -20.42
C GLN A 51 13.47 20.14 -20.17
N TRP A 52 13.73 21.45 -20.16
CA TRP A 52 15.06 21.97 -19.86
C TRP A 52 15.53 21.61 -18.45
N LEU A 53 14.64 21.69 -17.46
CA LEU A 53 14.93 21.29 -16.08
C LEU A 53 15.18 19.78 -15.97
N ALA A 54 14.37 18.96 -16.65
CA ALA A 54 14.56 17.50 -16.71
C ALA A 54 15.94 17.15 -17.27
N ASP A 55 16.33 17.72 -18.42
CA ASP A 55 17.64 17.49 -19.04
C ASP A 55 18.79 17.98 -18.16
N HIS A 56 18.59 19.10 -17.44
CA HIS A 56 19.56 19.61 -16.48
C HIS A 56 19.78 18.63 -15.33
N TYR A 57 18.69 18.17 -14.69
CA TYR A 57 18.73 17.24 -13.57
C TYR A 57 19.25 15.86 -13.98
N GLU A 58 18.90 15.37 -15.17
CA GLU A 58 19.45 14.14 -15.77
C GLU A 58 20.98 14.26 -15.88
N ARG A 59 21.49 15.37 -16.42
CA ARG A 59 22.94 15.58 -16.61
C ARG A 59 23.73 15.66 -15.31
N ILE A 60 23.13 16.12 -14.21
CA ILE A 60 23.80 16.19 -12.90
C ILE A 60 23.50 14.99 -12.01
N GLY A 61 22.83 13.96 -12.53
CA GLY A 61 22.51 12.73 -11.80
C GLY A 61 21.42 12.88 -10.73
N GLN A 62 20.64 13.96 -10.76
CA GLN A 62 19.53 14.18 -9.82
C GLN A 62 18.25 13.53 -10.35
N THR A 63 18.22 12.20 -10.38
CA THR A 63 17.13 11.39 -10.92
C THR A 63 15.75 11.80 -10.40
N ARG A 64 15.59 11.95 -9.08
CA ARG A 64 14.29 12.32 -8.47
C ARG A 64 13.74 13.65 -9.01
N HIS A 65 14.59 14.66 -9.17
CA HIS A 65 14.16 15.96 -9.67
C HIS A 65 13.83 15.90 -11.17
N ALA A 66 14.56 15.09 -11.95
CA ALA A 66 14.26 14.86 -13.35
C ALA A 66 12.90 14.15 -13.53
N VAL A 67 12.64 13.10 -12.74
CA VAL A 67 11.35 12.38 -12.72
C VAL A 67 10.20 13.33 -12.47
N THR A 68 10.26 14.19 -11.44
CA THR A 68 9.21 15.18 -11.16
C THR A 68 8.93 16.10 -12.36
N GLN A 69 9.95 16.49 -13.13
CA GLN A 69 9.72 17.31 -14.33
C GLN A 69 9.06 16.52 -15.46
N TYR A 70 9.43 15.26 -15.65
CA TYR A 70 8.76 14.40 -16.63
C TYR A 70 7.31 14.11 -16.25
N GLU A 71 7.00 13.92 -14.97
CA GLU A 71 5.63 13.77 -14.47
C GLU A 71 4.77 14.99 -14.80
N GLU A 72 5.25 16.21 -14.56
CA GLU A 72 4.54 17.43 -14.96
C GLU A 72 4.36 17.53 -16.48
N MET A 73 5.38 17.16 -17.27
CA MET A 73 5.25 17.12 -18.73
C MET A 73 4.19 16.11 -19.17
N LEU A 74 4.11 14.93 -18.55
CA LEU A 74 3.07 13.93 -18.83
C LEU A 74 1.68 14.39 -18.35
N ARG A 75 1.60 15.17 -17.27
CA ARG A 75 0.34 15.79 -16.82
C ARG A 75 -0.19 16.80 -17.85
N LEU A 76 0.71 17.54 -18.50
CA LEU A 76 0.38 18.53 -19.52
C LEU A 76 0.08 17.90 -20.89
N ASP A 77 0.83 16.86 -21.26
CA ASP A 77 0.68 16.13 -22.52
C ASP A 77 0.91 14.61 -22.31
N PRO A 78 -0.14 13.86 -21.90
CA PRO A 78 -0.02 12.43 -21.55
C PRO A 78 0.39 11.52 -22.71
N GLU A 79 0.22 11.98 -23.94
CA GLU A 79 0.46 11.21 -25.17
C GLU A 79 1.83 11.49 -25.78
N ASN A 80 2.66 12.34 -25.15
CA ASN A 80 3.94 12.76 -25.71
C ASN A 80 4.98 11.62 -25.68
N PRO A 81 5.37 11.04 -26.84
CA PRO A 81 6.29 9.90 -26.84
C PRO A 81 7.69 10.27 -26.36
N ALA A 82 8.13 11.50 -26.62
CA ALA A 82 9.46 11.96 -26.21
C ALA A 82 9.56 12.11 -24.68
N THR A 83 8.48 12.54 -24.02
CA THR A 83 8.42 12.59 -22.55
C THR A 83 8.50 11.18 -21.96
N TRP A 84 7.76 10.21 -22.51
CA TRP A 84 7.84 8.81 -22.09
C TRP A 84 9.23 8.20 -22.31
N GLU A 85 9.87 8.48 -23.44
CA GLU A 85 11.24 8.04 -23.72
C GLU A 85 12.27 8.69 -22.78
N GLY A 86 12.08 9.96 -22.41
CA GLY A 86 12.88 10.65 -21.41
C GLY A 86 12.75 10.03 -20.03
N LEU A 87 11.51 9.85 -19.56
CA LEU A 87 11.23 9.23 -18.27
C LEU A 87 11.79 7.81 -18.21
N ARG A 88 11.55 6.97 -19.22
CA ARG A 88 12.04 5.57 -19.24
C ARG A 88 13.57 5.48 -19.24
N ARG A 89 14.27 6.49 -19.75
CA ARG A 89 15.73 6.55 -19.73
C ARG A 89 16.28 6.90 -18.34
N VAL A 90 15.60 7.78 -17.63
CA VAL A 90 16.00 8.26 -16.30
C VAL A 90 15.54 7.30 -15.20
N ASP A 91 14.30 6.85 -15.28
CA ASP A 91 13.65 5.96 -14.34
C ASP A 91 12.66 5.03 -15.09
N PRO A 92 13.16 3.85 -15.54
CA PRO A 92 12.31 2.88 -16.24
C PRO A 92 11.19 2.34 -15.37
N ILE A 93 11.38 2.28 -14.05
CA ILE A 93 10.39 1.74 -13.10
C ILE A 93 9.20 2.70 -13.02
N THR A 94 9.47 3.99 -12.78
CA THR A 94 8.42 5.01 -12.75
C THR A 94 7.72 5.17 -14.11
N ALA A 95 8.46 5.06 -15.22
CA ALA A 95 7.86 5.05 -16.55
C ALA A 95 6.88 3.88 -16.74
N GLU A 96 7.26 2.66 -16.35
CA GLU A 96 6.38 1.51 -16.45
C GLU A 96 5.16 1.67 -15.53
N LYS A 97 5.35 2.16 -14.31
CA LYS A 97 4.28 2.47 -13.35
C LYS A 97 3.24 3.43 -13.94
N LEU A 98 3.68 4.58 -14.45
CA LEU A 98 2.77 5.58 -15.03
C LEU A 98 2.09 5.06 -16.31
N GLU A 99 2.80 4.27 -17.12
CA GLU A 99 2.23 3.69 -18.35
C GLU A 99 1.16 2.63 -18.01
N ARG A 100 1.38 1.84 -16.96
CA ARG A 100 0.36 0.94 -16.39
C ARG A 100 -0.84 1.74 -15.89
N LEU A 101 -0.64 2.78 -15.08
CA LEU A 101 -1.71 3.66 -14.60
C LEU A 101 -2.53 4.28 -15.74
N ARG A 102 -1.88 4.75 -16.81
CA ARG A 102 -2.56 5.33 -17.98
C ARG A 102 -3.38 4.29 -18.75
N ASN A 103 -2.81 3.10 -18.96
CA ASN A 103 -3.44 2.03 -19.72
C ASN A 103 -4.39 1.18 -18.86
N ALA A 104 -4.41 1.41 -17.55
CA ALA A 104 -5.31 0.79 -16.61
C ALA A 104 -6.74 1.06 -17.08
N PRO A 105 -7.55 0.01 -17.31
CA PRO A 105 -8.96 0.26 -17.52
C PRO A 105 -9.50 0.89 -16.22
N PRO A 106 -10.21 2.04 -16.31
CA PRO A 106 -10.70 2.71 -15.11
C PRO A 106 -11.61 1.76 -14.34
N ASP A 107 -11.72 1.99 -13.04
CA ASP A 107 -12.67 1.24 -12.22
C ASP A 107 -14.05 1.25 -12.91
N PRO A 108 -14.60 0.07 -13.26
CA PRO A 108 -15.82 -0.01 -14.04
C PRO A 108 -17.08 0.28 -13.20
N PHE A 109 -16.92 0.40 -11.89
CA PHE A 109 -17.99 0.52 -10.90
C PHE A 109 -18.01 1.89 -10.23
N VAL A 110 -16.85 2.52 -10.08
CA VAL A 110 -16.69 3.89 -9.61
C VAL A 110 -16.29 4.71 -10.84
N GLY A 111 -17.20 5.53 -11.37
CA GLY A 111 -16.97 6.29 -12.60
C GLY A 111 -15.64 7.03 -12.54
N GLY A 112 -14.85 6.97 -13.64
CA GLY A 112 -13.41 7.27 -13.73
C GLY A 112 -12.93 8.67 -13.32
N ALA A 113 -13.24 9.08 -12.10
CA ALA A 113 -12.44 10.02 -11.36
C ALA A 113 -11.15 9.28 -11.01
N ASN A 114 -10.04 9.74 -11.58
CA ASN A 114 -8.81 9.73 -10.79
C ASN A 114 -9.19 10.38 -9.46
N VAL A 115 -9.34 9.57 -8.42
CA VAL A 115 -9.62 10.03 -7.06
C VAL A 115 -8.40 10.85 -6.69
N ASP A 116 -8.50 12.15 -6.86
CA ASP A 116 -7.52 13.08 -6.35
C ASP A 116 -7.60 12.99 -4.82
N VAL A 117 -6.45 13.05 -4.16
CA VAL A 117 -6.33 13.01 -2.69
C VAL A 117 -7.07 14.20 -2.05
N SER A 118 -7.43 15.20 -2.85
CA SER A 118 -8.33 16.28 -2.45
C SER A 118 -9.80 15.83 -2.24
N ASP A 119 -10.19 14.65 -2.74
CA ASP A 119 -11.51 14.02 -2.57
C ASP A 119 -11.58 13.07 -1.35
N LEU A 120 -10.57 13.07 -0.46
CA LEU A 120 -10.62 12.34 0.82
C LEU A 120 -11.77 12.80 1.76
N ASP A 121 -12.52 13.84 1.37
CA ASP A 121 -13.73 14.30 2.03
C ASP A 121 -14.91 13.30 1.93
N ASP A 122 -14.85 12.32 1.03
CA ASP A 122 -15.92 11.31 0.85
C ASP A 122 -15.97 10.24 1.97
N PHE A 123 -14.93 10.14 2.81
CA PHE A 123 -14.93 9.22 3.94
C PHE A 123 -15.52 9.90 5.19
N GLU A 124 -16.80 9.65 5.47
CA GLU A 124 -17.49 10.11 6.69
C GLU A 124 -16.92 9.41 7.95
N GLU A 125 -16.64 10.17 9.01
CA GLU A 125 -16.35 9.63 10.34
C GLU A 125 -17.68 9.31 11.06
N ALA A 126 -17.82 8.13 11.66
CA ALA A 126 -18.96 7.82 12.50
C ALA A 126 -18.86 8.62 13.81
N GLU A 127 -19.76 9.59 14.02
CA GLU A 127 -19.84 10.36 15.27
C GLU A 127 -20.16 9.43 16.46
N GLY A 128 -19.21 9.26 17.37
CA GLY A 128 -19.35 8.42 18.56
C GLY A 128 -18.46 8.91 19.71
N GLU A 129 -18.71 10.12 20.22
CA GLU A 129 -18.15 10.56 21.50
C GLU A 129 -18.87 9.85 22.65
N GLU A 130 -18.30 8.77 23.20
CA GLU A 130 -18.55 8.37 24.59
C GLU A 130 -17.30 8.66 25.43
N GLU A 131 -17.44 9.67 26.27
CA GLU A 131 -16.46 10.18 27.24
C GLU A 131 -16.13 9.11 28.29
N LEU A 132 -15.12 8.27 28.00
CA LEU A 132 -14.61 7.29 28.96
C LEU A 132 -13.67 7.96 29.97
N THR A 133 -14.23 8.28 31.13
CA THR A 133 -13.49 8.75 32.31
C THR A 133 -12.42 7.73 32.74
N ALA A 134 -11.16 8.17 32.79
CA ALA A 134 -10.00 7.38 33.21
C ALA A 134 -10.04 7.05 34.72
N PRO A 135 -9.68 5.82 35.16
CA PRO A 135 -9.41 5.55 36.56
C PRO A 135 -7.97 5.93 36.94
N ALA A 136 -7.83 6.34 38.20
CA ALA A 136 -6.66 7.00 38.78
C ALA A 136 -5.37 6.16 38.79
N VAL A 137 -4.26 6.84 38.46
CA VAL A 137 -2.87 6.38 38.50
C VAL A 137 -2.38 6.18 39.95
N GLY A 138 -1.84 4.98 40.25
CA GLY A 138 -1.05 4.70 41.46
C GLY A 138 0.41 5.13 41.30
N PRO A 139 1.15 5.39 42.40
CA PRO A 139 2.40 6.14 42.32
C PRO A 139 3.56 5.34 41.71
N ALA A 140 4.35 6.08 40.92
CA ALA A 140 5.55 5.67 40.22
C ALA A 140 6.62 5.02 41.11
N ALA A 141 7.22 3.93 40.60
CA ALA A 141 8.48 3.39 41.10
C ALA A 141 9.65 4.08 40.38
N THR A 142 10.66 4.45 41.15
CA THR A 142 11.90 5.12 40.72
C THR A 142 12.88 4.14 40.08
N PRO A 143 13.76 4.60 39.17
CA PRO A 143 14.64 3.74 38.38
C PRO A 143 15.87 3.29 39.19
N VAL A 144 16.33 2.07 38.93
CA VAL A 144 17.62 1.56 39.41
C VAL A 144 18.62 1.61 38.26
N THR A 145 19.69 2.38 38.48
CA THR A 145 20.84 2.54 37.59
C THR A 145 21.97 1.55 37.89
N ALA A 146 22.76 1.27 36.84
CA ALA A 146 24.19 0.90 36.78
C ALA A 146 24.50 -0.50 36.21
N PRO A 147 25.70 -0.73 35.62
CA PRO A 147 26.56 0.17 34.84
C PRO A 147 27.01 -0.45 33.50
N ALA A 148 27.60 0.39 32.66
CA ALA A 148 28.31 0.03 31.42
C ALA A 148 29.64 -0.68 31.71
N ASP A 149 30.02 -1.60 30.82
CA ASP A 149 31.41 -1.92 30.50
C ASP A 149 31.51 -2.24 29.00
N ASP A 150 32.38 -1.48 28.34
CA ASP A 150 32.78 -1.53 26.94
C ASP A 150 33.51 -2.84 26.58
N VAL A 151 33.51 -3.22 25.30
CA VAL A 151 34.70 -3.29 24.40
C VAL A 151 34.41 -4.11 23.13
N PHE A 152 34.34 -3.38 22.00
CA PHE A 152 34.84 -3.64 20.63
C PHE A 152 34.58 -4.96 19.90
N LEU A 153 34.05 -4.87 18.66
CA LEU A 153 34.86 -4.78 17.43
C LEU A 153 33.96 -4.50 16.20
N ASP A 154 34.31 -3.43 15.49
CA ASP A 154 33.89 -3.13 14.12
C ASP A 154 34.34 -4.24 13.16
N ASP A 155 33.51 -4.56 12.16
CA ASP A 155 33.97 -4.76 10.78
C ASP A 155 32.81 -4.42 9.84
N ASP A 156 33.15 -3.56 8.89
CA ASP A 156 32.32 -2.82 7.95
C ASP A 156 31.63 -3.69 6.86
N ASP A 157 30.76 -3.02 6.12
CA ASP A 157 30.27 -3.31 4.75
C ASP A 157 28.85 -3.87 4.63
N ASP A 158 27.86 -3.08 5.02
CA ASP A 158 26.61 -2.97 4.25
C ASP A 158 26.44 -1.50 3.83
N GLU A 159 27.10 -1.13 2.73
CA GLU A 159 26.89 0.13 2.03
C GLU A 159 25.39 0.28 1.70
N ASP A 160 24.76 1.29 2.30
CA ASP A 160 23.57 2.02 1.85
C ASP A 160 22.82 1.42 0.63
N GLU A 161 21.92 0.47 0.84
CA GLU A 161 20.80 0.19 -0.09
C GLU A 161 19.70 1.26 0.05
N ALA A 162 20.08 2.52 0.19
CA ALA A 162 19.17 3.66 0.15
C ALA A 162 18.81 3.95 -1.32
N GLY A 163 17.82 3.26 -1.88
CA GLY A 163 17.14 3.76 -3.08
C GLY A 163 16.58 2.78 -4.10
N VAL A 164 16.19 1.56 -3.74
CA VAL A 164 15.29 0.79 -4.62
C VAL A 164 13.85 1.16 -4.24
N GLY A 165 13.27 2.14 -4.94
CA GLY A 165 11.86 2.47 -4.78
C GLY A 165 10.97 1.24 -5.01
N TYR A 166 9.83 1.16 -4.32
CA TYR A 166 8.90 0.04 -4.45
C TYR A 166 8.54 -0.24 -5.92
N GLU A 167 8.82 -1.45 -6.39
CA GLU A 167 8.40 -1.90 -7.72
C GLU A 167 7.03 -2.58 -7.62
N ALA A 168 6.03 -1.99 -8.25
CA ALA A 168 4.67 -2.53 -8.23
C ALA A 168 4.62 -3.89 -8.94
N MET A 169 4.09 -4.88 -8.23
CA MET A 169 3.88 -6.23 -8.77
C MET A 169 3.06 -6.19 -10.07
N PRO A 170 3.25 -7.13 -11.02
CA PRO A 170 2.51 -7.15 -12.28
C PRO A 170 0.99 -7.18 -12.12
N TRP A 171 0.50 -7.66 -10.98
CA TRP A 171 -0.92 -7.75 -10.64
C TRP A 171 -1.38 -6.71 -9.62
N ALA A 172 -0.52 -5.77 -9.22
CA ALA A 172 -0.92 -4.73 -8.26
C ALA A 172 -2.07 -3.89 -8.82
N HIS A 173 -2.97 -3.44 -7.95
CA HIS A 173 -3.94 -2.42 -8.28
C HIS A 173 -3.20 -1.13 -8.66
N GLU A 174 -3.69 -0.44 -9.66
CA GLU A 174 -2.91 0.57 -10.37
C GLU A 174 -2.64 1.79 -9.47
N GLN A 175 -3.62 2.17 -8.65
CA GLN A 175 -3.50 3.22 -7.63
C GLN A 175 -2.79 2.80 -6.33
N ASP A 176 -2.49 1.51 -6.11
CA ASP A 176 -1.85 1.04 -4.86
C ASP A 176 -0.52 1.76 -4.64
N ALA A 177 0.32 1.77 -5.67
CA ALA A 177 1.65 2.37 -5.61
C ALA A 177 1.62 3.90 -5.47
N GLU A 178 0.57 4.59 -5.92
CA GLU A 178 0.47 6.05 -5.74
C GLU A 178 0.20 6.40 -4.27
N TYR A 179 -0.78 5.73 -3.66
CA TYR A 179 -1.09 5.93 -2.24
C TYR A 179 0.04 5.47 -1.33
N ARG A 180 0.74 4.38 -1.71
CA ARG A 180 1.92 3.90 -0.99
C ARG A 180 3.04 4.95 -0.98
N ASP A 181 3.38 5.52 -2.13
CA ASP A 181 4.41 6.56 -2.21
C ASP A 181 4.07 7.77 -1.32
N GLN A 182 2.79 8.15 -1.24
CA GLN A 182 2.34 9.25 -0.38
C GLN A 182 2.48 8.91 1.11
N LEU A 183 2.16 7.68 1.51
CA LEU A 183 2.37 7.20 2.87
C LEU A 183 3.86 7.21 3.24
N GLU A 184 4.71 6.66 2.39
CA GLU A 184 6.17 6.59 2.61
C GLU A 184 6.85 7.97 2.57
N GLN A 185 6.18 9.00 2.03
CA GLN A 185 6.64 10.40 2.10
C GLN A 185 6.07 11.16 3.30
N ASN A 186 5.07 10.61 3.99
CA ASN A 186 4.46 11.25 5.14
C ASN A 186 5.30 11.01 6.41
N ARG A 187 5.84 12.09 6.99
CA ARG A 187 6.72 11.99 8.15
C ARG A 187 6.09 11.27 9.35
N GLY A 188 4.83 11.58 9.69
CA GLY A 188 4.16 10.95 10.83
C GLY A 188 3.93 9.45 10.60
N PHE A 189 3.67 9.06 9.36
CA PHE A 189 3.59 7.65 8.98
C PHE A 189 4.95 6.95 9.08
N CYS A 190 6.02 7.59 8.60
CA CYS A 190 7.37 7.06 8.73
C CYS A 190 7.79 6.88 10.20
N ASP A 191 7.45 7.81 11.09
CA ASP A 191 7.71 7.67 12.52
C ASP A 191 7.02 6.41 13.11
N VAL A 192 5.80 6.09 12.65
CA VAL A 192 5.09 4.84 13.02
C VAL A 192 5.77 3.61 12.42
N LEU A 193 6.13 3.65 11.13
CA LEU A 193 6.83 2.55 10.45
C LEU A 193 8.18 2.22 11.10
N ASP A 194 8.93 3.23 11.52
CA ASP A 194 10.20 3.08 12.23
C ASP A 194 9.99 2.39 13.58
N GLY A 195 8.95 2.79 14.32
CA GLY A 195 8.52 2.12 15.55
C GLY A 195 8.18 0.64 15.33
N PHE A 196 7.43 0.33 14.27
CA PHE A 196 7.18 -1.06 13.88
C PHE A 196 8.46 -1.81 13.51
N SER A 197 9.39 -1.19 12.81
CA SER A 197 10.66 -1.82 12.43
C SER A 197 11.46 -2.25 13.66
N LEU A 198 11.56 -1.39 14.68
CA LEU A 198 12.16 -1.74 15.98
C LEU A 198 11.42 -2.89 16.66
N PHE A 199 10.10 -2.89 16.60
CA PHE A 199 9.28 -3.96 17.15
C PHE A 199 9.52 -5.30 16.45
N TRP A 200 9.59 -5.33 15.11
CA TRP A 200 9.89 -6.56 14.34
C TRP A 200 11.27 -7.14 14.63
N GLU A 201 12.22 -6.29 15.06
CA GLU A 201 13.56 -6.69 15.44
C GLU A 201 13.68 -7.23 16.88
N ASP A 202 12.65 -7.11 17.73
CA ASP A 202 12.64 -7.63 19.12
C ASP A 202 12.26 -9.13 19.17
N PRO A 203 13.22 -10.07 19.27
CA PRO A 203 12.93 -11.50 19.15
C PRO A 203 12.21 -12.06 20.40
N GLN A 204 12.37 -11.41 21.56
CA GLN A 204 11.73 -11.86 22.80
C GLN A 204 10.24 -11.56 22.78
N GLY A 205 9.85 -10.41 22.22
CA GLY A 205 8.46 -10.01 22.04
C GLY A 205 7.66 -11.01 21.20
N TRP A 206 8.16 -11.37 20.01
CA TRP A 206 7.39 -12.18 19.05
C TRP A 206 7.12 -13.61 19.48
N SER A 207 8.10 -14.28 20.10
CA SER A 207 7.96 -15.68 20.50
C SER A 207 6.76 -15.90 21.44
N HIS A 208 6.43 -14.90 22.27
CA HIS A 208 5.26 -14.93 23.16
C HIS A 208 3.95 -14.61 22.42
N LEU A 209 3.97 -13.71 21.43
CA LEU A 209 2.78 -13.28 20.70
C LEU A 209 2.14 -14.38 19.84
N ILE A 210 2.98 -15.27 19.29
CA ILE A 210 2.56 -16.41 18.47
C ILE A 210 2.62 -17.74 19.24
N ALA A 211 2.77 -17.72 20.57
CA ALA A 211 2.97 -18.94 21.37
C ALA A 211 1.80 -19.93 21.29
N GLU A 212 0.58 -19.45 20.98
CA GLU A 212 -0.63 -20.26 20.84
C GLU A 212 -0.77 -20.88 19.45
N THR A 213 0.01 -20.40 18.48
CA THR A 213 0.01 -20.93 17.11
C THR A 213 0.68 -22.31 17.07
N ARG A 214 0.23 -23.15 16.14
CA ARG A 214 0.71 -24.53 15.97
C ARG A 214 1.19 -24.76 14.54
N ALA A 215 2.08 -25.72 14.35
CA ALA A 215 2.41 -26.20 13.00
C ALA A 215 1.17 -26.85 12.35
N PRO A 216 1.06 -26.85 11.01
CA PRO A 216 -0.10 -27.39 10.31
C PRO A 216 -0.47 -28.83 10.70
N MET A 217 0.52 -29.70 10.86
CA MET A 217 0.32 -31.09 11.31
C MET A 217 -0.34 -31.17 12.70
N ASP A 218 0.17 -30.38 13.66
CA ASP A 218 -0.31 -30.37 15.04
C ASP A 218 -1.68 -29.70 15.20
N ALA A 219 -2.04 -28.84 14.24
CA ALA A 219 -3.35 -28.23 14.13
C ALA A 219 -4.38 -29.12 13.39
N GLY A 220 -3.98 -30.29 12.89
CA GLY A 220 -4.88 -31.17 12.14
C GLY A 220 -5.18 -30.69 10.71
N TRP A 221 -4.38 -29.75 10.18
CA TRP A 221 -4.47 -29.23 8.81
C TRP A 221 -3.17 -29.45 8.00
N PRO A 222 -2.66 -30.69 7.90
CA PRO A 222 -1.39 -30.99 7.22
C PRO A 222 -1.37 -30.61 5.74
N ARG A 223 -2.54 -30.41 5.13
CA ARG A 223 -2.68 -29.99 3.73
C ARG A 223 -1.98 -28.66 3.43
N LEU A 224 -1.84 -27.77 4.42
CA LEU A 224 -1.15 -26.48 4.24
C LEU A 224 0.32 -26.65 3.87
N ASP A 225 0.98 -27.73 4.29
CA ASP A 225 2.38 -28.02 3.93
C ASP A 225 2.56 -28.25 2.42
N GLU A 226 1.50 -28.64 1.71
CA GLU A 226 1.50 -28.78 0.25
C GLU A 226 0.99 -27.51 -0.44
N LEU A 227 -0.04 -26.87 0.12
CA LEU A 227 -0.68 -25.72 -0.53
C LEU A 227 0.15 -24.43 -0.45
N ALA A 228 0.88 -24.19 0.64
CA ALA A 228 1.67 -22.96 0.77
C ALA A 228 2.85 -22.90 -0.22
N PRO A 229 3.65 -23.98 -0.43
CA PRO A 229 4.64 -23.99 -1.50
C PRO A 229 4.03 -23.84 -2.90
N ALA A 230 2.84 -24.41 -3.15
CA ALA A 230 2.16 -24.27 -4.43
C ALA A 230 1.76 -22.80 -4.70
N ALA A 231 1.08 -22.16 -3.75
CA ALA A 231 0.71 -20.75 -3.86
C ALA A 231 1.93 -19.83 -4.03
N SER A 232 3.05 -20.17 -3.37
CA SER A 232 4.30 -19.40 -3.50
C SER A 232 4.93 -19.57 -4.87
N ALA A 233 4.88 -20.77 -5.45
CA ALA A 233 5.42 -21.03 -6.78
C ALA A 233 4.71 -20.23 -7.87
N ASP A 234 3.37 -20.16 -7.81
CA ASP A 234 2.55 -19.40 -8.75
C ASP A 234 2.78 -17.88 -8.66
N LEU A 235 3.24 -17.38 -7.49
CA LEU A 235 3.61 -15.99 -7.28
C LEU A 235 5.11 -15.72 -7.39
N HIS A 236 5.90 -16.73 -7.76
CA HIS A 236 7.38 -16.67 -7.80
C HIS A 236 8.02 -16.21 -6.48
N ALA A 237 7.39 -16.54 -5.35
CA ALA A 237 7.82 -16.21 -4.00
C ALA A 237 8.52 -17.38 -3.31
N LYS A 238 9.34 -17.09 -2.29
CA LYS A 238 9.81 -18.11 -1.35
C LYS A 238 8.66 -18.50 -0.41
N PRO A 239 8.46 -19.79 -0.12
CA PRO A 239 7.38 -20.21 0.77
C PRO A 239 7.61 -19.69 2.19
N PRO A 240 6.62 -19.00 2.79
CA PRO A 240 6.71 -18.57 4.18
C PRO A 240 6.53 -19.76 5.13
N THR A 241 6.91 -19.56 6.39
CA THR A 241 6.53 -20.48 7.46
C THR A 241 5.03 -20.38 7.69
N ILE A 242 4.34 -21.51 7.75
CA ILE A 242 2.90 -21.53 8.03
C ILE A 242 2.67 -21.91 9.48
N MET A 243 1.84 -21.13 10.15
CA MET A 243 1.36 -21.43 11.49
C MET A 243 -0.16 -21.33 11.54
N VAL A 244 -0.77 -22.10 12.43
CA VAL A 244 -2.23 -22.17 12.58
C VAL A 244 -2.61 -21.65 13.96
N GLU A 245 -3.43 -20.61 14.00
CA GLU A 245 -4.00 -20.08 15.24
C GLU A 245 -5.30 -20.82 15.56
N PRO A 246 -5.51 -21.31 16.80
CA PRO A 246 -6.74 -22.03 17.17
C PRO A 246 -7.98 -21.12 17.17
N ASP A 247 -7.79 -19.82 17.42
CA ASP A 247 -8.87 -18.83 17.39
C ASP A 247 -9.29 -18.48 15.96
N HIS A 248 -10.45 -17.82 15.86
CA HIS A 248 -11.05 -17.47 14.58
C HIS A 248 -10.35 -16.28 13.93
N THR A 249 -9.27 -16.56 13.18
CA THR A 249 -8.67 -15.62 12.23
C THR A 249 -9.42 -15.68 10.91
N ARG A 250 -10.11 -14.59 10.53
CA ARG A 250 -10.93 -14.53 9.30
C ARG A 250 -10.09 -14.45 8.03
N THR A 251 -8.99 -13.71 8.11
CA THR A 251 -8.07 -13.48 7.00
C THR A 251 -6.65 -13.86 7.42
N PRO A 252 -5.89 -14.60 6.60
CA PRO A 252 -4.53 -14.97 6.98
C PRO A 252 -3.68 -13.71 7.27
N VAL A 253 -2.80 -13.82 8.27
CA VAL A 253 -2.00 -12.72 8.80
C VAL A 253 -0.56 -12.90 8.35
N ALA A 254 -0.06 -11.95 7.57
CA ALA A 254 1.35 -11.90 7.17
C ALA A 254 2.18 -11.20 8.25
N LEU A 255 3.18 -11.91 8.76
CA LEU A 255 4.14 -11.41 9.74
C LEU A 255 5.51 -11.23 9.06
N PRO A 256 6.00 -9.99 8.86
CA PRO A 256 7.28 -9.68 8.22
C PRO A 256 8.49 -9.92 9.15
N MET A 257 8.47 -11.05 9.87
CA MET A 257 9.59 -11.48 10.72
C MET A 257 10.80 -11.88 9.86
N HIS A 258 11.98 -11.98 10.48
CA HIS A 258 13.21 -12.46 9.81
C HIS A 258 12.99 -13.76 9.02
N ASN A 259 12.18 -14.67 9.56
CA ASN A 259 11.61 -15.77 8.78
C ASN A 259 10.14 -15.46 8.48
N PRO A 260 9.80 -15.00 7.26
CA PRO A 260 8.45 -14.58 6.93
C PRO A 260 7.43 -15.65 7.27
N THR A 261 6.41 -15.27 8.02
CA THR A 261 5.44 -16.21 8.60
C THR A 261 4.02 -15.80 8.21
N VAL A 262 3.23 -16.77 7.78
CA VAL A 262 1.78 -16.61 7.56
C VAL A 262 1.05 -17.39 8.63
N VAL A 263 0.20 -16.69 9.40
CA VAL A 263 -0.68 -17.30 10.38
C VAL A 263 -2.09 -17.41 9.80
N ILE A 264 -2.67 -18.60 9.82
CA ILE A 264 -4.02 -18.88 9.33
C ILE A 264 -4.90 -19.43 10.45
N GLY A 265 -6.18 -19.04 10.49
CA GLY A 265 -7.09 -19.52 11.54
C GLY A 265 -7.55 -20.95 11.30
N GLU A 266 -7.51 -21.80 12.34
CA GLU A 266 -7.92 -23.21 12.29
C GLU A 266 -9.35 -23.37 11.73
N THR A 267 -10.24 -22.45 12.08
CA THR A 267 -11.64 -22.46 11.61
C THR A 267 -11.79 -22.38 10.09
N LEU A 268 -10.81 -21.84 9.36
CA LEU A 268 -10.85 -21.75 7.90
C LEU A 268 -10.74 -23.13 7.25
N GLN A 269 -10.20 -24.14 7.94
CA GLN A 269 -10.17 -25.51 7.45
C GLN A 269 -11.57 -26.08 7.16
N HIS A 270 -12.59 -25.58 7.86
CA HIS A 270 -13.98 -25.98 7.66
C HIS A 270 -14.74 -25.05 6.71
N ALA A 271 -14.22 -23.86 6.45
CA ALA A 271 -14.84 -22.85 5.60
C ALA A 271 -14.36 -22.94 4.15
N LEU A 272 -13.09 -23.31 3.94
CA LEU A 272 -12.41 -23.23 2.65
C LEU A 272 -12.04 -24.63 2.11
N ASN A 273 -12.18 -24.83 0.79
CA ASN A 273 -11.56 -25.96 0.10
C ASN A 273 -10.10 -25.64 -0.32
N ASP A 274 -9.40 -26.59 -0.95
CA ASP A 274 -8.00 -26.41 -1.38
C ASP A 274 -7.80 -25.17 -2.28
N GLN A 275 -8.70 -24.92 -3.24
CA GLN A 275 -8.59 -23.76 -4.15
C GLN A 275 -8.83 -22.44 -3.42
N GLU A 276 -9.79 -22.42 -2.51
CA GLU A 276 -10.07 -21.26 -1.65
C GLU A 276 -8.93 -21.02 -0.63
N THR A 277 -8.28 -22.08 -0.18
CA THR A 277 -7.11 -22.01 0.70
C THR A 277 -5.88 -21.48 -0.05
N LEU A 278 -5.66 -21.91 -1.30
CA LEU A 278 -4.62 -21.34 -2.17
C LEU A 278 -4.83 -19.84 -2.38
N PHE A 279 -6.08 -19.41 -2.60
CA PHE A 279 -6.42 -17.99 -2.68
C PHE A 279 -6.02 -17.24 -1.41
N ALA A 280 -6.45 -17.75 -0.24
CA ALA A 280 -6.17 -17.12 1.05
C ALA A 280 -4.65 -17.04 1.33
N LEU A 281 -3.90 -18.09 0.99
CA LEU A 281 -2.45 -18.10 1.09
C LEU A 281 -1.79 -17.11 0.11
N GLY A 282 -2.26 -17.03 -1.13
CA GLY A 282 -1.77 -16.08 -2.12
C GLY A 282 -1.95 -14.62 -1.70
N VAL A 283 -3.07 -14.29 -1.06
CA VAL A 283 -3.33 -12.97 -0.46
C VAL A 283 -2.25 -12.63 0.57
N ALA A 284 -1.93 -13.53 1.49
CA ALA A 284 -0.92 -13.27 2.53
C ALA A 284 0.53 -13.33 2.01
N ILE A 285 0.82 -14.21 1.06
CA ILE A 285 2.13 -14.28 0.40
C ILE A 285 2.39 -12.98 -0.35
N HIS A 286 1.39 -12.40 -1.02
CA HIS A 286 1.53 -11.08 -1.64
C HIS A 286 1.91 -10.00 -0.61
N GLN A 287 1.31 -10.01 0.59
CA GLN A 287 1.64 -9.03 1.61
C GLN A 287 3.10 -9.11 2.08
N LEU A 288 3.68 -10.31 2.10
CA LEU A 288 5.09 -10.52 2.40
C LEU A 288 5.98 -10.15 1.21
N LEU A 289 5.60 -10.60 0.00
CA LEU A 289 6.38 -10.41 -1.23
C LEU A 289 6.48 -8.93 -1.63
N ALA A 290 5.39 -8.18 -1.50
CA ALA A 290 5.34 -6.76 -1.82
C ALA A 290 5.74 -5.86 -0.64
N ASP A 291 6.15 -6.44 0.50
CA ASP A 291 6.43 -5.74 1.76
C ASP A 291 5.27 -4.82 2.23
N THR A 292 4.05 -5.11 1.79
CA THR A 292 2.87 -4.34 2.22
C THR A 292 2.44 -4.71 3.64
N SER A 293 2.83 -5.88 4.15
CA SER A 293 2.53 -6.29 5.52
C SER A 293 3.01 -5.28 6.57
N ARG A 294 4.24 -4.74 6.46
CA ARG A 294 4.75 -3.69 7.36
C ARG A 294 3.89 -2.44 7.35
N ILE A 295 3.49 -2.02 6.14
CA ILE A 295 2.66 -0.83 5.92
C ILE A 295 1.24 -1.06 6.44
N ILE A 296 0.65 -2.25 6.27
CA ILE A 296 -0.67 -2.60 6.83
C ILE A 296 -0.67 -2.44 8.35
N TRP A 297 0.36 -2.94 9.04
CA TRP A 297 0.43 -2.83 10.50
C TRP A 297 0.53 -1.37 10.97
N ALA A 298 1.37 -0.56 10.31
CA ALA A 298 1.47 0.87 10.60
C ALA A 298 0.17 1.62 10.27
N ALA A 299 -0.46 1.34 9.13
CA ALA A 299 -1.74 1.92 8.72
C ALA A 299 -2.86 1.59 9.71
N GLN A 300 -2.92 0.36 10.20
CA GLN A 300 -3.89 -0.08 11.22
C GLN A 300 -3.66 0.61 12.56
N GLN A 301 -2.39 0.81 12.97
CA GLN A 301 -2.04 1.57 14.17
C GLN A 301 -2.48 3.04 14.05
N VAL A 302 -2.19 3.67 12.91
CA VAL A 302 -2.57 5.07 12.65
C VAL A 302 -4.09 5.23 12.59
N ALA A 303 -4.80 4.31 11.94
CA ALA A 303 -6.25 4.34 11.82
C ALA A 303 -6.98 3.99 13.13
N GLU A 304 -6.27 3.43 14.13
CA GLU A 304 -6.81 3.04 15.44
C GLU A 304 -8.03 2.11 15.35
N ARG A 305 -8.03 1.18 14.37
CA ARG A 305 -9.19 0.31 14.11
C ARG A 305 -9.32 -0.80 15.14
N GLU A 306 -10.56 -1.20 15.37
CA GLU A 306 -10.86 -2.46 16.06
C GLU A 306 -10.55 -3.64 15.13
N LEU A 307 -9.63 -4.51 15.55
CA LEU A 307 -9.18 -5.64 14.74
C LEU A 307 -9.98 -6.91 15.05
N ASP A 308 -10.18 -7.74 14.02
CA ASP A 308 -11.12 -8.85 13.98
C ASP A 308 -10.75 -10.07 14.84
N CYS A 309 -9.48 -10.20 15.23
CA CYS A 309 -8.97 -11.36 15.94
C CYS A 309 -7.93 -11.03 17.02
N GLU A 310 -7.86 -11.89 18.04
CA GLU A 310 -7.01 -11.71 19.21
C GLU A 310 -5.52 -11.58 18.84
N LEU A 311 -5.02 -12.39 17.90
CA LEU A 311 -3.63 -12.29 17.45
C LEU A 311 -3.29 -10.87 16.97
N ARG A 312 -4.10 -10.29 16.08
CA ARG A 312 -3.89 -8.93 15.58
C ARG A 312 -3.95 -7.89 16.69
N GLN A 313 -4.91 -8.04 17.61
CA GLN A 313 -5.04 -7.15 18.77
C GLN A 313 -3.83 -7.24 19.71
N ARG A 314 -3.30 -8.45 19.96
CA ARG A 314 -2.07 -8.65 20.75
C ARG A 314 -0.89 -7.98 20.05
N VAL A 315 -0.72 -8.19 18.76
CA VAL A 315 0.38 -7.59 17.98
C VAL A 315 0.34 -6.06 18.05
N ILE A 316 -0.81 -5.43 17.74
CA ILE A 316 -0.96 -3.96 17.81
C ILE A 316 -0.74 -3.42 19.21
N ARG A 317 -1.28 -4.08 20.25
CA ARG A 317 -1.14 -3.63 21.63
C ARG A 317 0.33 -3.58 22.05
N HIS A 318 1.11 -4.58 21.65
CA HIS A 318 2.55 -4.62 21.93
C HIS A 318 3.35 -3.64 21.05
N ALA A 319 2.99 -3.51 19.77
CA ALA A 319 3.61 -2.52 18.87
C ALA A 319 3.39 -1.07 19.33
N SER A 320 2.25 -0.80 19.97
CA SER A 320 1.87 0.56 20.43
C SER A 320 2.90 1.20 21.35
N ASP A 321 3.64 0.40 22.13
CA ASP A 321 4.72 0.89 23.00
C ASP A 321 5.87 1.51 22.20
N PHE A 322 6.13 1.00 21.00
CA PHE A 322 7.20 1.46 20.10
C PHE A 322 6.77 2.67 19.26
N THR A 323 5.47 2.80 19.00
CA THR A 323 4.93 3.89 18.18
C THR A 323 4.42 5.06 19.03
N MET A 324 4.63 5.04 20.35
CA MET A 324 4.04 6.03 21.26
C MET A 324 4.51 7.46 20.93
N GLY A 325 3.55 8.35 20.70
CA GLY A 325 3.79 9.78 20.53
C GLY A 325 4.12 10.23 19.11
N TRP A 326 3.95 9.36 18.11
CA TRP A 326 4.12 9.67 16.69
C TRP A 326 3.31 10.89 16.23
N ASP A 327 2.14 11.13 16.83
CA ASP A 327 1.20 12.20 16.50
C ASP A 327 1.38 13.47 17.35
N GLN A 328 2.23 13.46 18.39
CA GLN A 328 2.30 14.54 19.39
C GLN A 328 2.65 15.91 18.81
N SER A 329 3.44 15.94 17.73
CA SER A 329 3.83 17.18 17.05
C SER A 329 2.94 17.54 15.85
N MET A 330 1.92 16.73 15.55
CA MET A 330 1.08 16.89 14.36
C MET A 330 -0.21 17.66 14.71
N PRO A 331 -0.65 18.61 13.85
CA PRO A 331 -2.00 19.16 13.92
C PRO A 331 -3.06 18.07 13.76
N ARG A 332 -4.19 18.20 14.47
CA ARG A 332 -5.30 17.21 14.39
C ARG A 332 -5.79 16.96 12.96
N GLU A 333 -5.89 18.01 12.16
CA GLU A 333 -6.28 17.91 10.75
C GLU A 333 -5.31 17.06 9.92
N GLU A 334 -4.01 17.13 10.22
CA GLU A 334 -2.98 16.34 9.55
C GLU A 334 -3.06 14.87 9.95
N VAL A 335 -3.33 14.59 11.24
CA VAL A 335 -3.60 13.23 11.74
C VAL A 335 -4.84 12.65 11.06
N THR A 336 -5.95 13.39 10.99
CA THR A 336 -7.16 12.96 10.29
C THR A 336 -6.89 12.68 8.81
N ARG A 337 -6.15 13.56 8.13
CA ARG A 337 -5.78 13.35 6.72
C ARG A 337 -4.92 12.10 6.55
N LEU A 338 -3.99 11.85 7.47
CA LEU A 338 -3.16 10.64 7.42
C LEU A 338 -3.98 9.37 7.67
N LYS A 339 -4.94 9.38 8.60
CA LYS A 339 -5.89 8.25 8.80
C LYS A 339 -6.66 7.94 7.52
N LYS A 340 -7.17 8.97 6.84
CA LYS A 340 -7.85 8.83 5.54
C LYS A 340 -6.93 8.30 4.46
N LEU A 341 -5.68 8.76 4.40
CA LEU A 341 -4.67 8.27 3.46
C LEU A 341 -4.34 6.78 3.69
N CYS A 342 -4.15 6.37 4.95
CA CYS A 342 -3.95 4.97 5.32
C CYS A 342 -5.12 4.10 4.85
N HIS A 343 -6.35 4.58 5.09
CA HIS A 343 -7.56 3.88 4.66
C HIS A 343 -7.67 3.78 3.13
N ALA A 344 -7.44 4.88 2.41
CA ALA A 344 -7.46 4.91 0.94
C ALA A 344 -6.44 3.92 0.34
N TRP A 345 -5.23 3.88 0.90
CA TRP A 345 -4.20 2.92 0.50
C TRP A 345 -4.65 1.48 0.76
N GLU A 346 -5.13 1.17 1.97
CA GLU A 346 -5.53 -0.20 2.33
C GLU A 346 -6.67 -0.72 1.44
N LEU A 347 -7.64 0.12 1.07
CA LEU A 347 -8.67 -0.24 0.09
C LEU A 347 -8.03 -0.75 -1.22
N ARG A 348 -6.98 -0.09 -1.73
CA ARG A 348 -6.29 -0.51 -2.97
C ARG A 348 -5.38 -1.72 -2.76
N SER A 349 -4.65 -1.76 -1.65
CA SER A 349 -3.76 -2.87 -1.29
C SER A 349 -4.50 -4.21 -1.17
N VAL A 350 -5.71 -4.21 -0.62
CA VAL A 350 -6.54 -5.43 -0.55
C VAL A 350 -6.91 -5.94 -1.95
N LEU A 351 -7.19 -5.05 -2.90
CA LEU A 351 -7.47 -5.44 -4.29
C LEU A 351 -6.24 -6.03 -4.98
N SER A 352 -5.04 -5.48 -4.74
CA SER A 352 -3.75 -6.07 -5.18
C SER A 352 -3.58 -7.49 -4.64
N ALA A 353 -3.88 -7.68 -3.35
CA ALA A 353 -3.78 -8.98 -2.69
C ALA A 353 -4.81 -9.99 -3.22
N ASP A 354 -6.05 -9.56 -3.50
CA ASP A 354 -7.08 -10.41 -4.10
C ASP A 354 -6.68 -10.86 -5.53
N ARG A 355 -6.06 -9.98 -6.33
CA ARG A 355 -5.51 -10.34 -7.65
C ARG A 355 -4.40 -11.40 -7.52
N ALA A 356 -3.52 -11.28 -6.53
CA ALA A 356 -2.51 -12.29 -6.23
C ALA A 356 -3.13 -13.63 -5.79
N GLY A 357 -4.14 -13.58 -4.92
CA GLY A 357 -4.89 -14.77 -4.50
C GLY A 357 -5.53 -15.48 -5.69
N LEU A 358 -6.07 -14.73 -6.66
CA LEU A 358 -6.62 -15.31 -7.88
C LEU A 358 -5.55 -15.98 -8.74
N ILE A 359 -4.36 -15.39 -8.86
CA ILE A 359 -3.24 -16.02 -9.57
C ILE A 359 -2.85 -17.34 -8.89
N ALA A 360 -2.71 -17.32 -7.56
CA ALA A 360 -2.30 -18.49 -6.78
C ALA A 360 -3.30 -19.66 -6.79
N CYS A 361 -4.61 -19.39 -6.98
CA CYS A 361 -5.60 -20.47 -7.11
C CYS A 361 -5.97 -20.79 -8.56
N GLY A 362 -5.74 -19.87 -9.50
CA GLY A 362 -6.10 -20.01 -10.91
C GLY A 362 -7.61 -20.23 -11.17
N HIS A 363 -8.48 -20.02 -10.18
CA HIS A 363 -9.91 -20.38 -10.26
C HIS A 363 -10.83 -19.27 -9.74
N GLY A 364 -11.36 -18.45 -10.66
CA GLY A 364 -12.14 -17.24 -10.35
C GLY A 364 -13.36 -17.43 -9.45
N GLU A 365 -14.14 -18.50 -9.62
CA GLU A 365 -15.31 -18.78 -8.78
C GLU A 365 -14.88 -19.09 -7.34
N SER A 366 -13.79 -19.85 -7.17
CA SER A 366 -13.23 -20.21 -5.85
C SER A 366 -12.61 -19.01 -5.17
N ALA A 367 -11.89 -18.16 -5.91
CA ALA A 367 -11.35 -16.90 -5.41
C ALA A 367 -12.47 -16.00 -4.84
N CYS A 368 -13.54 -15.80 -5.60
CA CYS A 368 -14.70 -15.02 -5.14
C CYS A 368 -15.38 -15.65 -3.91
N ARG A 369 -15.50 -16.98 -3.86
CA ARG A 369 -16.09 -17.66 -2.70
C ARG A 369 -15.19 -17.56 -1.48
N ALA A 370 -13.88 -17.61 -1.65
CA ALA A 370 -12.92 -17.45 -0.56
C ALA A 370 -13.07 -16.08 0.12
N ILE A 371 -13.16 -15.00 -0.66
CA ILE A 371 -13.45 -13.65 -0.12
C ILE A 371 -14.74 -13.68 0.71
N ALA A 372 -15.84 -14.16 0.13
CA ALA A 372 -17.13 -14.23 0.82
C ALA A 372 -17.05 -15.09 2.10
N ALA A 373 -16.38 -16.25 2.06
CA ALA A 373 -16.28 -17.18 3.17
C ALA A 373 -15.43 -16.65 4.33
N MET A 374 -14.35 -15.92 4.03
CA MET A 374 -13.45 -15.33 5.04
C MET A 374 -14.13 -14.21 5.84
N VAL A 375 -14.94 -13.37 5.18
CA VAL A 375 -15.59 -12.21 5.84
C VAL A 375 -16.98 -12.51 6.41
N SER A 376 -17.56 -13.66 6.07
CA SER A 376 -18.88 -14.07 6.57
C SER A 376 -18.87 -14.32 8.08
N ASP A 377 -20.05 -14.23 8.69
CA ASP A 377 -20.20 -14.51 10.11
C ASP A 377 -19.81 -15.95 10.49
N LYS A 378 -19.44 -16.15 11.76
CA LYS A 378 -18.96 -17.44 12.27
C LYS A 378 -19.92 -18.58 11.90
N GLY A 379 -19.39 -19.58 11.20
CA GLY A 379 -20.11 -20.77 10.76
C GLY A 379 -20.78 -20.65 9.38
N GLU A 380 -20.98 -19.44 8.85
CA GLU A 380 -21.60 -19.25 7.53
C GLU A 380 -20.66 -19.53 6.36
N GLY A 381 -19.34 -19.35 6.54
CA GLY A 381 -18.34 -19.51 5.47
C GLY A 381 -18.37 -20.88 4.77
N SER A 382 -18.70 -21.94 5.50
CA SER A 382 -18.79 -23.31 4.95
C SER A 382 -19.94 -23.50 3.96
N ILE A 383 -20.99 -22.68 4.03
CA ILE A 383 -22.22 -22.83 3.24
C ILE A 383 -22.55 -21.63 2.35
N ILE A 384 -21.80 -20.53 2.47
CA ILE A 384 -22.04 -19.32 1.69
C ILE A 384 -21.68 -19.56 0.21
N SER A 385 -22.57 -19.14 -0.68
CA SER A 385 -22.29 -19.03 -2.11
C SER A 385 -22.05 -17.57 -2.48
N VAL A 386 -21.28 -17.33 -3.53
CA VAL A 386 -21.00 -15.97 -3.99
C VAL A 386 -22.29 -15.21 -4.32
N GLN A 387 -23.26 -15.87 -4.96
CA GLN A 387 -24.56 -15.25 -5.25
C GLN A 387 -25.30 -14.86 -3.97
N LYS A 388 -25.42 -15.79 -3.01
CA LYS A 388 -26.11 -15.52 -1.74
C LYS A 388 -25.44 -14.40 -0.95
N TYR A 389 -24.11 -14.29 -1.03
CA TYR A 389 -23.36 -13.21 -0.42
C TYR A 389 -23.68 -11.87 -1.08
N LEU A 390 -23.55 -11.77 -2.40
CA LEU A 390 -23.84 -10.54 -3.16
C LEU A 390 -25.31 -10.10 -3.07
N ASP A 391 -26.24 -11.04 -2.94
CA ASP A 391 -27.67 -10.73 -2.75
C ASP A 391 -27.95 -9.92 -1.48
N ARG A 392 -27.05 -9.94 -0.48
CA ARG A 392 -27.14 -9.09 0.73
C ARG A 392 -26.98 -7.60 0.42
N PHE A 393 -26.26 -7.29 -0.66
CA PHE A 393 -25.85 -5.95 -1.05
C PHE A 393 -26.43 -5.52 -2.42
N LYS A 394 -27.37 -6.29 -2.97
CA LYS A 394 -27.93 -6.07 -4.32
C LYS A 394 -28.56 -4.68 -4.54
N ASP A 395 -29.01 -4.05 -3.46
CA ASP A 395 -29.69 -2.76 -3.47
C ASP A 395 -28.72 -1.60 -3.16
N VAL A 396 -27.44 -1.90 -2.88
CA VAL A 396 -26.39 -0.91 -2.60
C VAL A 396 -25.61 -0.63 -3.89
N PRO A 397 -25.52 0.63 -4.35
CA PRO A 397 -24.74 0.99 -5.52
C PRO A 397 -23.26 0.62 -5.39
N PRO A 398 -22.58 0.23 -6.48
CA PRO A 398 -21.17 -0.18 -6.39
C PRO A 398 -20.22 0.89 -5.85
N ALA A 399 -20.51 2.18 -6.10
CA ALA A 399 -19.73 3.28 -5.53
C ALA A 399 -19.84 3.35 -4.00
N GLU A 400 -21.01 3.07 -3.43
CA GLU A 400 -21.20 2.98 -1.98
C GLU A 400 -20.52 1.72 -1.42
N LEU A 401 -20.52 0.61 -2.16
CA LEU A 401 -19.77 -0.59 -1.76
C LEU A 401 -18.25 -0.34 -1.69
N ALA A 402 -17.73 0.58 -2.51
CA ALA A 402 -16.31 0.91 -2.59
C ALA A 402 -15.85 1.92 -1.52
N ALA A 403 -16.77 2.61 -0.86
CA ALA A 403 -16.52 3.71 0.07
C ALA A 403 -17.03 3.36 1.48
N ILE A 404 -16.25 2.55 2.20
CA ILE A 404 -16.54 2.22 3.61
C ILE A 404 -15.91 3.27 4.55
N PRO A 405 -16.41 3.44 5.79
CA PRO A 405 -15.84 4.39 6.75
C PRO A 405 -14.40 4.03 7.16
N VAL A 406 -13.62 5.03 7.56
CA VAL A 406 -12.21 4.85 8.02
C VAL A 406 -12.11 3.89 9.21
N SER A 407 -13.13 3.83 10.06
CA SER A 407 -13.20 2.92 11.21
C SER A 407 -13.40 1.46 10.83
N HIS A 408 -13.87 1.18 9.61
CA HIS A 408 -14.05 -0.18 9.11
C HIS A 408 -12.75 -0.71 8.51
N ASP A 409 -12.47 -2.00 8.75
CA ASP A 409 -11.30 -2.69 8.22
C ASP A 409 -11.58 -3.23 6.80
N PRO A 410 -10.90 -2.74 5.74
CA PRO A 410 -11.09 -3.20 4.36
C PRO A 410 -10.87 -4.71 4.17
N TRP A 411 -10.06 -5.34 5.03
CA TRP A 411 -9.78 -6.77 4.95
C TRP A 411 -10.96 -7.64 5.37
N THR A 412 -11.79 -7.15 6.30
CA THR A 412 -12.84 -7.94 6.96
C THR A 412 -14.24 -7.35 6.84
N ASP A 413 -14.38 -6.12 6.33
CA ASP A 413 -15.66 -5.48 6.11
C ASP A 413 -16.51 -6.21 5.06
N GLN A 414 -17.77 -6.50 5.41
CA GLN A 414 -18.65 -7.30 4.56
C GLN A 414 -19.13 -6.52 3.32
N GLN A 415 -19.34 -5.21 3.43
CA GLN A 415 -19.77 -4.35 2.33
C GLN A 415 -18.65 -4.22 1.30
N TYR A 416 -17.44 -3.91 1.74
CA TYR A 416 -16.27 -3.79 0.87
C TYR A 416 -15.90 -5.13 0.23
N ALA A 417 -16.08 -6.25 0.93
CA ALA A 417 -15.91 -7.57 0.35
C ALA A 417 -16.85 -7.86 -0.83
N ALA A 418 -18.07 -7.31 -0.85
CA ALA A 418 -18.94 -7.41 -2.01
C ALA A 418 -18.36 -6.68 -3.23
N TYR A 419 -17.79 -5.49 -3.02
CA TYR A 419 -17.08 -4.74 -4.05
C TYR A 419 -15.80 -5.45 -4.51
N ARG A 420 -14.99 -5.99 -3.59
CA ARG A 420 -13.81 -6.81 -3.90
C ARG A 420 -14.15 -7.99 -4.83
N ILE A 421 -15.25 -8.69 -4.55
CA ILE A 421 -15.76 -9.78 -5.42
C ILE A 421 -16.12 -9.26 -6.82
N MET A 422 -16.76 -8.10 -6.92
CA MET A 422 -17.11 -7.48 -8.21
C MET A 422 -15.86 -7.10 -9.01
N MET A 423 -14.88 -6.47 -8.35
CA MET A 423 -13.60 -6.10 -8.94
C MET A 423 -12.83 -7.31 -9.42
N LEU A 424 -12.73 -8.36 -8.59
CA LEU A 424 -12.00 -9.58 -8.97
C LEU A 424 -12.64 -10.29 -10.16
N ARG A 425 -13.98 -10.36 -10.22
CA ARG A 425 -14.72 -10.92 -11.38
C ARG A 425 -14.53 -10.13 -12.65
N TRP A 426 -14.38 -8.81 -12.55
CA TRP A 426 -14.10 -7.96 -13.68
C TRP A 426 -12.65 -8.13 -14.14
N TRP A 427 -11.69 -8.06 -13.21
CA TRP A 427 -10.27 -8.18 -13.52
C TRP A 427 -9.94 -9.54 -14.14
N ALA A 428 -10.55 -10.63 -13.68
CA ALA A 428 -10.41 -11.96 -14.26
C ALA A 428 -10.80 -12.05 -15.77
N LYS A 429 -11.47 -11.03 -16.32
CA LYS A 429 -11.85 -10.96 -17.74
C LYS A 429 -10.92 -10.08 -18.58
N THR A 430 -10.07 -9.27 -17.94
CA THR A 430 -9.16 -8.35 -18.65
C THR A 430 -8.09 -9.12 -19.40
N ASP A 431 -7.49 -8.49 -20.41
CA ASP A 431 -6.37 -9.10 -21.14
C ASP A 431 -5.08 -9.07 -20.33
N GLU A 432 -4.98 -8.17 -19.35
CA GLU A 432 -3.89 -8.14 -18.37
C GLU A 432 -3.85 -9.43 -17.55
N TYR A 433 -4.97 -9.80 -16.90
CA TYR A 433 -5.04 -11.06 -16.15
C TYR A 433 -4.69 -12.26 -17.03
N LYS A 434 -5.25 -12.32 -18.25
CA LYS A 434 -4.95 -13.42 -19.19
C LYS A 434 -3.47 -13.50 -19.55
N LYS A 435 -2.76 -12.37 -19.65
CA LYS A 435 -1.32 -12.37 -19.91
C LYS A 435 -0.56 -12.90 -18.70
N ILE A 436 -0.91 -12.47 -17.50
CA ILE A 436 -0.22 -12.88 -16.26
C ILE A 436 -0.49 -14.35 -15.95
N ALA A 437 -1.73 -14.80 -16.01
CA ALA A 437 -2.13 -16.19 -15.73
C ALA A 437 -1.64 -17.21 -16.78
N HIS A 438 -1.07 -16.76 -17.89
CA HIS A 438 -0.52 -17.60 -18.95
C HIS A 438 0.97 -17.33 -19.24
N ALA A 439 1.60 -16.45 -18.46
CA ALA A 439 3.05 -16.24 -18.45
C ALA A 439 3.72 -17.32 -17.60
#